data_AF-A0AAN6P5J7-F1
#
_entry.id   AF-A0AAN6P5J7-F1
#
_cell.length_a   1.000
_cell.length_b   1.000
_cell.length_c   1.000
_cell.angle_alpha   90.00
_cell.angle_beta   90.00
_cell.angle_gamma   90.00
#
_symmetry.space_group_name_H-M   'P 1'
#
loop_
_entity.id
_entity.type
_entity.pdbx_description
1 polymer ?
#
loop_
_entity_poly.entity_id
_entity_poly.type
_entity_poly.pdbx_seq_one_letter_code
_entity_poly.pdbx_strand_id
1 'polypeptide(L)'
;SSWSGATLQSYNTNATSWALAKYLYKTGARYALVPIGLAIGFGMVAVHRVIAYFVPKIRSFSLYDVNLPQFIQYAGYIPYNASQTCVLFSQVIAGFFVQFYLRNYRPRIFRDYSYLVTGAFDGSSLAALFILSFAVFGAGGPSVPFPKWWGNNVDGYYDLCPAPE
;
A
#
# COMPACT_ATOMS: atom_id res chain seq x y z
N SER A 1 -5.69 11.04 20.16
CA SER A 1 -4.72 10.09 20.74
C SER A 1 -3.61 9.84 19.73
N SER A 2 -2.36 10.19 20.04
CA SER A 2 -1.24 10.24 19.08
C SER A 2 -0.35 8.99 19.07
N TRP A 3 -0.91 7.84 19.43
CA TRP A 3 -0.32 6.52 19.20
C TRP A 3 -1.40 5.65 18.56
N SER A 4 -1.22 5.36 17.28
CA SER A 4 -2.17 4.57 16.50
C SER A 4 -1.65 3.14 16.45
N GLY A 5 -2.23 2.26 17.26
CA GLY A 5 -2.06 0.81 17.14
C GLY A 5 -2.67 0.24 15.86
N ALA A 6 -2.83 1.03 14.79
CA ALA A 6 -3.53 0.67 13.57
C ALA A 6 -2.96 -0.59 12.92
N THR A 7 -1.64 -0.82 12.95
CA THR A 7 -1.04 -2.05 12.40
C THR A 7 -1.48 -3.28 13.22
N LEU A 8 -1.43 -3.20 14.55
CA LEU A 8 -1.90 -4.28 15.45
C LEU A 8 -3.41 -4.50 15.32
N GLN A 9 -4.18 -3.42 15.21
CA GLN A 9 -5.62 -3.45 15.01
C GLN A 9 -6.00 -4.03 13.63
N SER A 10 -5.19 -3.77 12.61
CA SER A 10 -5.33 -4.36 11.27
C SER A 10 -5.18 -5.88 11.34
N TYR A 11 -4.16 -6.38 12.03
CA TYR A 11 -3.95 -7.83 12.16
C TYR A 11 -5.09 -8.48 12.92
N ASN A 12 -5.54 -7.88 14.03
CA ASN A 12 -6.66 -8.39 14.81
C ASN A 12 -7.98 -8.38 14.01
N THR A 13 -8.25 -7.32 13.26
CA THR A 13 -9.44 -7.22 12.41
C THR A 13 -9.43 -8.28 11.32
N ASN A 14 -8.29 -8.48 10.65
CA ASN A 14 -8.16 -9.51 9.62
C ASN A 14 -8.35 -10.93 10.21
N ALA A 15 -7.74 -11.22 11.36
CA ALA A 15 -7.94 -12.51 12.03
C ALA A 15 -9.42 -12.74 12.40
N THR A 16 -10.09 -11.70 12.90
CA THR A 16 -11.51 -11.74 13.26
C THR A 16 -12.40 -11.93 12.02
N SER A 17 -12.09 -11.27 10.89
CA SER A 17 -12.87 -11.44 9.65
C SER A 17 -12.78 -12.86 9.09
N TRP A 18 -11.60 -13.50 9.20
CA TRP A 18 -11.44 -14.91 8.82
C TRP A 18 -12.11 -15.87 9.80
N ALA A 19 -12.10 -15.57 11.10
CA ALA A 19 -12.83 -16.36 12.09
C ALA A 19 -14.35 -16.31 11.87
N LEU A 20 -14.88 -15.15 11.43
CA LEU A 20 -16.29 -14.96 11.07
C LEU A 20 -16.57 -15.22 9.57
N ALA A 21 -15.68 -15.90 8.85
CA ALA A 21 -15.82 -16.15 7.41
C ALA A 21 -17.15 -16.79 7.02
N LYS A 22 -17.72 -17.67 7.86
CA LYS A 22 -19.03 -18.31 7.62
C LYS A 22 -20.18 -17.31 7.51
N TYR A 23 -20.08 -16.17 8.17
CA TYR A 23 -21.10 -15.11 8.16
C TYR A 23 -20.75 -13.99 7.17
N LEU A 24 -19.46 -13.68 7.04
CA LEU A 24 -18.97 -12.55 6.25
C LEU A 24 -18.76 -12.88 4.76
N TYR A 25 -18.25 -14.07 4.47
CA TYR A 25 -17.85 -14.51 3.12
C TYR A 25 -18.82 -15.52 2.50
N LYS A 26 -19.99 -15.71 3.10
CA LYS A 26 -21.05 -16.56 2.54
C LYS A 26 -21.52 -16.00 1.19
N THR A 27 -21.82 -16.89 0.25
CA THR A 27 -22.43 -16.54 -1.05
C THR A 27 -23.71 -15.71 -0.84
N GLY A 28 -23.74 -14.48 -1.37
CA GLY A 28 -24.83 -13.52 -1.21
C GLY A 28 -24.58 -12.42 -0.15
N ALA A 29 -23.52 -12.52 0.64
CA ALA A 29 -23.10 -11.45 1.56
C ALA A 29 -22.24 -10.39 0.85
N ARG A 30 -22.17 -9.18 1.43
CA ARG A 30 -21.44 -8.03 0.87
C ARG A 30 -19.95 -8.30 0.59
N TYR A 31 -19.34 -9.25 1.30
CA TYR A 31 -17.92 -9.60 1.18
C TYR A 31 -17.66 -10.97 0.54
N ALA A 32 -18.66 -11.58 -0.13
CA ALA A 32 -18.50 -12.87 -0.82
C ALA A 32 -17.42 -12.86 -1.91
N LEU A 33 -17.08 -11.68 -2.44
CA LEU A 33 -16.07 -11.52 -3.48
C LEU A 33 -14.62 -11.65 -2.95
N VAL A 34 -14.40 -11.55 -1.63
CA VAL A 34 -13.05 -11.56 -1.04
C VAL A 34 -12.34 -12.91 -1.25
N PRO A 35 -12.95 -14.08 -0.95
CA PRO A 35 -12.34 -15.38 -1.27
C PRO A 35 -12.17 -15.61 -2.78
N ILE A 36 -13.09 -15.10 -3.60
CA ILE A 36 -13.02 -15.19 -5.06
C ILE A 36 -11.80 -14.39 -5.56
N GLY A 37 -11.55 -13.21 -4.99
CA GLY A 37 -10.36 -12.40 -5.28
C GLY A 37 -9.04 -13.13 -4.99
N LEU A 38 -8.98 -13.90 -3.89
CA LEU A 38 -7.82 -14.74 -3.61
C LEU A 38 -7.63 -15.85 -4.66
N ALA A 39 -8.72 -16.49 -5.10
CA ALA A 39 -8.67 -17.48 -6.16
C ALA A 39 -8.24 -16.88 -7.50
N ILE A 40 -8.71 -15.67 -7.83
CA ILE A 40 -8.29 -14.91 -9.02
C ILE A 40 -6.79 -14.57 -8.94
N GLY A 41 -6.31 -14.08 -7.79
CA GLY A 41 -4.89 -13.78 -7.59
C GLY A 41 -4.01 -15.01 -7.78
N PHE A 42 -4.41 -16.15 -7.19
CA PHE A 42 -3.74 -17.44 -7.40
C PHE A 42 -3.76 -17.86 -8.88
N GLY A 43 -4.92 -17.75 -9.54
CA GLY A 43 -5.08 -18.04 -10.96
C GLY A 43 -4.16 -17.19 -11.84
N MET A 44 -4.03 -15.89 -11.54
CA MET A 44 -3.17 -14.98 -12.30
C MET A 44 -1.68 -15.37 -12.18
N VAL A 45 -1.23 -15.77 -10.98
CA VAL A 45 0.14 -16.28 -10.76
C VAL A 45 0.36 -17.59 -11.51
N ALA A 46 -0.61 -18.50 -11.50
CA ALA A 46 -0.55 -19.76 -12.24
C ALA A 46 -0.49 -19.52 -13.76
N VAL A 47 -1.34 -18.64 -14.29
CA VAL A 47 -1.32 -18.24 -15.70
C VAL A 47 0.02 -17.61 -16.08
N HIS A 48 0.56 -16.71 -15.26
CA HIS A 48 1.88 -16.13 -15.49
C HIS A 48 2.99 -17.19 -15.52
N ARG A 49 2.93 -18.19 -14.63
CA ARG A 49 3.88 -19.30 -14.61
C ARG A 49 3.78 -20.17 -15.87
N VAL A 50 2.56 -20.43 -16.35
CA VAL A 50 2.32 -21.18 -17.59
C VAL A 50 2.86 -20.39 -18.79
N ILE A 51 2.57 -19.10 -18.89
CA ILE A 51 3.07 -18.22 -19.96
C ILE A 51 4.61 -18.17 -19.95
N ALA A 52 5.22 -18.01 -18.79
CA ALA A 52 6.68 -18.01 -18.66
C ALA A 52 7.32 -19.34 -19.07
N TYR A 53 6.61 -20.47 -18.93
CA TYR A 53 7.08 -21.79 -19.37
C TYR A 53 7.05 -21.93 -20.89
N PHE A 54 6.01 -21.44 -21.56
CA PHE A 54 5.86 -21.54 -23.02
C PHE A 54 6.63 -20.45 -23.79
N VAL A 55 6.71 -19.23 -23.26
CA VAL A 55 7.44 -18.12 -23.86
C VAL A 55 8.38 -17.54 -22.80
N PRO A 56 9.58 -18.11 -22.62
CA PRO A 56 10.49 -17.67 -21.56
C PRO A 56 11.12 -16.29 -21.83
N LYS A 57 11.14 -15.84 -23.09
CA LYS A 57 11.67 -14.53 -23.49
C LYS A 57 10.74 -13.83 -24.46
N ILE A 58 10.28 -12.64 -24.08
CA ILE A 58 9.74 -11.67 -25.03
C ILE A 58 10.86 -10.68 -25.34
N ARG A 59 11.53 -10.92 -26.47
CA ARG A 59 12.56 -10.08 -27.08
C ARG A 59 13.81 -9.84 -26.21
N SER A 60 13.75 -8.94 -25.23
CA SER A 60 14.84 -8.61 -24.29
C SER A 60 14.45 -8.77 -22.82
N PHE A 61 13.20 -9.14 -22.53
CA PHE A 61 12.65 -9.21 -21.19
C PHE A 61 12.37 -10.68 -20.85
N SER A 62 12.97 -11.16 -19.75
CA SER A 62 12.68 -12.49 -19.22
C SER A 62 11.41 -12.42 -18.38
N LEU A 63 10.42 -13.24 -18.70
CA LEU A 63 9.19 -13.33 -17.91
C LEU A 63 9.44 -13.92 -16.50
N TYR A 64 10.63 -14.50 -16.26
CA TYR A 64 11.05 -14.93 -14.93
C TYR A 64 11.52 -13.80 -14.02
N ASP A 65 11.88 -12.64 -14.57
CA ASP A 65 12.32 -11.49 -13.76
C ASP A 65 11.13 -10.73 -13.14
N VAL A 66 9.90 -11.06 -13.55
CA VAL A 66 8.66 -10.48 -13.03
C VAL A 66 8.13 -11.32 -11.88
N ASN A 67 8.20 -10.76 -10.67
CA ASN A 67 7.53 -11.32 -9.51
C ASN A 67 6.07 -10.83 -9.46
N LEU A 68 5.20 -11.50 -10.22
CA LEU A 68 3.78 -11.19 -10.30
C LEU A 68 3.05 -11.26 -8.93
N PRO A 69 3.31 -12.25 -8.05
CA PRO A 69 2.76 -12.24 -6.68
C PRO A 69 3.06 -10.94 -5.93
N GLN A 70 4.32 -10.49 -5.99
CA GLN A 70 4.76 -9.28 -5.30
C GLN A 70 4.12 -8.03 -5.90
N PHE A 71 3.97 -7.99 -7.23
CA PHE A 71 3.31 -6.89 -7.91
C PHE A 71 1.83 -6.78 -7.52
N ILE A 72 1.09 -7.89 -7.53
CA ILE A 72 -0.33 -7.92 -7.13
C ILE A 72 -0.48 -7.49 -5.67
N GLN A 73 0.40 -7.97 -4.79
CA GLN A 73 0.38 -7.61 -3.38
C GLN A 73 0.53 -6.10 -3.17
N TYR A 74 1.51 -5.45 -3.81
CA TYR A 74 1.72 -4.02 -3.63
C TYR A 74 0.72 -3.15 -4.40
N ALA A 75 0.17 -3.64 -5.52
CA ALA A 75 -0.88 -2.93 -6.26
C ALA A 75 -2.24 -2.97 -5.52
N GLY A 76 -2.47 -3.97 -4.67
CA GLY A 76 -3.72 -4.15 -3.91
C GLY A 76 -3.61 -3.91 -2.40
N TYR A 77 -2.46 -3.45 -1.90
CA TYR A 77 -2.27 -3.27 -0.46
C TYR A 77 -2.92 -1.98 0.04
N ILE A 78 -4.12 -2.10 0.62
CA ILE A 78 -4.82 -0.99 1.25
C ILE A 78 -4.61 -1.08 2.78
N PRO A 79 -3.96 -0.10 3.42
CA PRO A 79 -3.78 -0.10 4.86
C PRO A 79 -5.12 0.03 5.59
N TYR A 80 -5.21 -0.61 6.76
CA TYR A 80 -6.35 -0.50 7.66
C TYR A 80 -6.60 0.95 8.09
N ASN A 81 -7.86 1.39 8.05
CA ASN A 81 -8.31 2.77 8.32
C ASN A 81 -7.81 3.87 7.37
N ALA A 82 -7.16 3.54 6.24
CA ALA A 82 -6.82 4.51 5.21
C ALA A 82 -7.81 4.40 4.04
N SER A 83 -8.74 5.36 3.90
CA SER A 83 -9.49 5.55 2.64
C SER A 83 -8.59 6.04 1.50
N GLN A 84 -7.35 6.41 1.81
CA GLN A 84 -6.36 6.96 0.90
C GLN A 84 -5.77 5.89 -0.04
N THR A 85 -6.57 5.46 -1.01
CA THR A 85 -6.10 4.68 -2.18
C THR A 85 -5.17 5.49 -3.09
N CYS A 86 -5.08 6.81 -2.88
CA CYS A 86 -4.21 7.71 -3.65
C CYS A 86 -2.72 7.36 -3.57
N VAL A 87 -2.29 6.64 -2.52
CA VAL A 87 -0.90 6.23 -2.33
C VAL A 87 -0.53 4.99 -3.17
N LEU A 88 -1.51 4.18 -3.60
CA LEU A 88 -1.26 2.98 -4.40
C LEU A 88 -0.60 3.31 -5.74
N PHE A 89 -1.11 4.34 -6.41
CA PHE A 89 -0.57 4.74 -7.72
C PHE A 89 0.87 5.25 -7.61
N SER A 90 1.17 6.07 -6.60
CA SER A 90 2.53 6.57 -6.37
C SER A 90 3.49 5.46 -5.95
N GLN A 91 3.05 4.50 -5.13
CA GLN A 91 3.84 3.31 -4.77
C GLN A 91 4.15 2.42 -5.97
N VAL A 92 3.16 2.16 -6.84
CA VAL A 92 3.36 1.36 -8.06
C VAL A 92 4.32 2.06 -9.02
N ILE A 93 4.18 3.38 -9.23
CA ILE A 93 5.12 4.15 -10.06
C ILE A 93 6.52 4.14 -9.47
N ALA A 94 6.66 4.39 -8.16
CA ALA A 94 7.96 4.39 -7.51
C ALA A 94 8.62 3.00 -7.60
N GLY A 95 7.86 1.93 -7.36
CA GLY A 95 8.31 0.55 -7.51
C GLY A 95 8.76 0.25 -8.94
N PHE A 96 7.96 0.65 -9.94
CA PHE A 96 8.32 0.48 -11.34
C PHE A 96 9.57 1.29 -11.71
N PHE A 97 9.67 2.55 -11.29
CA PHE A 97 10.84 3.39 -11.54
C PHE A 97 12.11 2.79 -10.93
N VAL A 98 12.05 2.32 -9.68
CA VAL A 98 13.21 1.73 -9.02
C VAL A 98 13.60 0.38 -9.67
N GLN A 99 12.63 -0.49 -9.93
CA GLN A 99 12.90 -1.83 -10.45
C GLN A 99 13.18 -1.87 -11.95
N PHE A 100 12.54 -1.02 -12.76
CA PHE A 100 12.71 -0.97 -14.21
C PHE A 100 13.81 0.01 -14.62
N TYR A 101 13.79 1.25 -14.11
CA TYR A 101 14.74 2.28 -14.55
C TYR A 101 16.07 2.21 -13.79
N LEU A 102 16.04 2.31 -12.44
CA LEU A 102 17.28 2.34 -11.65
C LEU A 102 18.07 1.04 -11.79
N ARG A 103 17.41 -0.11 -11.70
CA ARG A 103 18.09 -1.41 -11.78
C ARG A 103 18.71 -1.68 -13.16
N ASN A 104 18.02 -1.35 -14.25
CA ASN A 104 18.47 -1.68 -15.61
C ASN A 104 19.42 -0.63 -16.21
N TYR A 105 19.16 0.66 -16.00
CA TYR A 105 19.92 1.74 -16.65
C TYR A 105 20.97 2.37 -15.73
N ARG A 106 20.83 2.28 -14.39
CA ARG A 106 21.74 2.92 -13.41
C ARG A 106 22.07 2.00 -12.22
N PRO A 107 22.67 0.82 -12.44
CA PRO A 107 22.86 -0.20 -11.40
C PRO A 107 23.76 0.26 -10.24
N ARG A 108 24.73 1.16 -10.48
CA ARG A 108 25.57 1.74 -9.41
C ARG A 108 24.74 2.54 -8.42
N ILE A 109 23.80 3.36 -8.92
CA ILE A 109 22.95 4.18 -8.06
C ILE A 109 21.99 3.30 -7.26
N PHE A 110 21.43 2.28 -7.89
CA PHE A 110 20.55 1.32 -7.24
C PHE A 110 21.26 0.60 -6.08
N ARG A 111 22.46 0.06 -6.32
CA ARG A 111 23.21 -0.68 -5.30
C ARG A 111 23.66 0.22 -4.14
N ASP A 112 24.19 1.40 -4.46
CA ASP A 112 24.90 2.21 -3.46
C ASP A 112 23.93 3.14 -2.68
N TYR A 113 22.84 3.60 -3.30
CA TYR A 113 21.96 4.61 -2.70
C TYR A 113 20.54 4.13 -2.39
N SER A 114 20.01 3.07 -3.00
CA SER A 114 18.60 2.71 -2.77
C SER A 114 18.29 2.44 -1.31
N TYR A 115 19.16 1.73 -0.58
CA TYR A 115 18.97 1.47 0.84
C TYR A 115 19.08 2.74 1.70
N LEU A 116 20.09 3.58 1.44
CA LEU A 116 20.28 4.85 2.15
C LEU A 116 19.10 5.80 1.95
N VAL A 117 18.63 5.94 0.71
CA VAL A 117 17.49 6.81 0.37
C VAL A 117 16.23 6.30 1.06
N THR A 118 15.93 5.01 0.98
CA THR A 118 14.75 4.44 1.67
C THR A 118 14.82 4.64 3.18
N GLY A 119 15.97 4.38 3.81
CA GLY A 119 16.15 4.61 5.25
C GLY A 119 16.02 6.07 5.66
N ALA A 120 16.57 6.99 4.85
CA ALA A 120 16.45 8.43 5.08
C ALA A 120 15.00 8.92 4.96
N PHE A 121 14.25 8.46 3.96
CA PHE A 121 12.83 8.82 3.81
C PHE A 121 11.98 8.28 4.95
N ASP A 122 12.19 7.03 5.36
CA ASP A 122 11.45 6.42 6.48
C ASP A 122 11.71 7.18 7.79
N GLY A 123 12.99 7.39 8.13
CA GLY A 123 13.39 8.16 9.30
C GLY A 123 12.89 9.61 9.28
N SER A 124 12.93 10.28 8.13
CA SER A 124 12.44 11.66 7.99
C SER A 124 10.92 11.74 8.19
N SER A 125 10.17 10.77 7.66
CA SER A 125 8.72 10.72 7.84
C SER A 125 8.33 10.51 9.31
N LEU A 126 9.04 9.61 10.01
CA LEU A 126 8.83 9.35 11.43
C LEU A 126 9.22 10.55 12.29
N ALA A 127 10.33 11.23 11.96
CA ALA A 127 10.74 12.45 12.65
C ALA A 127 9.73 13.59 12.44
N ALA A 128 9.23 13.78 11.23
CA ALA A 128 8.19 14.77 10.94
C ALA A 128 6.89 14.46 11.70
N LEU A 129 6.46 13.19 11.71
CA LEU A 129 5.30 12.75 12.49
C LEU A 129 5.52 12.95 13.98
N PHE A 130 6.70 12.64 14.50
CA PHE A 130 7.05 12.88 15.91
C PHE A 130 6.92 14.35 16.27
N ILE A 131 7.54 15.25 15.49
CA ILE A 131 7.45 16.69 15.70
C ILE A 131 5.98 17.14 15.66
N LEU A 132 5.22 16.66 14.69
CA LEU A 132 3.83 17.05 14.51
C LEU A 132 2.91 16.54 15.63
N SER A 133 3.14 15.33 16.10
CA SER A 133 2.45 14.75 17.24
C SER A 133 2.65 15.57 18.52
N PHE A 134 3.88 16.01 18.80
CA PHE A 134 4.19 16.78 20.00
C PHE A 134 3.79 18.26 19.88
N ALA A 135 4.05 18.89 18.74
CA ALA A 135 3.85 20.33 18.55
C ALA A 135 2.42 20.72 18.15
N VAL A 136 1.71 19.87 17.39
CA VAL A 136 0.44 20.25 16.76
C VAL A 136 -0.72 19.40 17.27
N PHE A 137 -0.55 18.08 17.33
CA PHE A 137 -1.63 17.17 17.76
C PHE A 137 -1.76 17.03 19.28
N GLY A 138 -1.00 17.81 20.05
CA GLY A 138 -1.20 17.95 21.49
C GLY A 138 -0.70 16.77 22.32
N ALA A 139 0.28 15.99 21.84
CA ALA A 139 0.91 14.96 22.68
C ALA A 139 1.74 15.57 23.83
N GLY A 140 2.21 16.81 23.70
CA GLY A 140 2.95 17.55 24.72
C GLY A 140 2.26 18.79 25.29
N GLY A 141 0.99 19.06 24.93
CA GLY A 141 0.31 20.32 25.29
C GLY A 141 -1.03 20.52 24.58
N PRO A 142 -1.60 21.74 24.57
CA PRO A 142 -2.85 22.02 23.87
C PRO A 142 -2.68 21.82 22.36
N SER A 143 -3.64 21.14 21.73
CA SER A 143 -3.63 20.89 20.28
C SER A 143 -3.94 22.17 19.50
N VAL A 144 -3.14 22.47 18.48
CA VAL A 144 -3.38 23.57 17.55
C VAL A 144 -4.08 23.01 16.29
N PRO A 145 -5.28 23.49 15.91
CA PRO A 145 -5.93 23.00 14.70
C PRO A 145 -5.14 23.44 13.46
N PHE A 146 -4.94 22.51 12.52
CA PHE A 146 -4.31 22.84 11.25
C PHE A 146 -5.19 23.80 10.42
N PRO A 147 -4.60 24.79 9.72
CA PRO A 147 -5.36 25.65 8.83
C PRO A 147 -6.01 24.87 7.70
N LYS A 148 -7.14 25.35 7.21
CA LYS A 148 -7.78 24.84 5.99
C LYS A 148 -6.97 25.27 4.77
N TRP A 149 -6.56 24.31 3.95
CA TRP A 149 -5.90 24.54 2.67
C TRP A 149 -6.22 23.41 1.71
N TRP A 150 -5.79 23.52 0.45
CA TRP A 150 -6.16 22.56 -0.61
C TRP A 150 -5.89 21.09 -0.26
N GLY A 151 -4.80 20.78 0.45
CA GLY A 151 -4.48 19.43 0.91
C GLY A 151 -5.01 19.07 2.29
N ASN A 152 -5.71 19.98 2.98
CA ASN A 152 -6.32 19.75 4.29
C ASN A 152 -7.77 20.24 4.28
N ASN A 153 -8.64 19.40 3.75
CA ASN A 153 -10.07 19.66 3.71
C ASN A 153 -10.71 19.40 5.08
N VAL A 154 -10.70 20.41 5.94
CA VAL A 154 -11.23 20.32 7.32
C VAL A 154 -12.75 20.08 7.35
N ASP A 155 -13.46 20.48 6.28
CA ASP A 155 -14.92 20.46 6.20
C ASP A 155 -15.46 19.22 5.43
N GLY A 156 -14.59 18.28 5.04
CA GLY A 156 -14.99 17.09 4.29
C GLY A 156 -13.96 15.98 4.39
N TYR A 157 -13.98 15.03 3.45
CA TYR A 157 -12.95 14.01 3.40
C TYR A 157 -11.63 14.57 2.87
N TYR A 158 -10.51 14.11 3.44
CA TYR A 158 -9.16 14.52 3.06
C TYR A 158 -8.80 14.15 1.61
N ASP A 159 -9.48 13.16 1.04
CA ASP A 159 -9.33 12.72 -0.36
C ASP A 159 -10.19 13.54 -1.34
N LEU A 160 -10.89 14.58 -0.85
CA LEU A 160 -11.81 15.43 -1.63
C LEU A 160 -12.93 14.64 -2.32
N CYS A 161 -13.16 13.39 -1.90
CA CYS A 161 -14.26 12.59 -2.40
C CYS A 161 -15.59 13.13 -1.85
N PRO A 162 -16.67 13.08 -2.64
CA PRO A 162 -18.00 13.40 -2.14
C PRO A 162 -18.37 12.44 -1.00
N ALA A 163 -19.05 12.97 0.01
CA ALA A 163 -19.54 12.13 1.08
C ALA A 163 -20.61 11.17 0.55
N PRO A 164 -20.57 9.88 0.93
CA PRO A 164 -21.66 8.98 0.61
C PRO A 164 -22.93 9.51 1.29
N GLU A 165 -23.99 9.67 0.50
CA GLU A 165 -25.34 10.02 0.96
C GLU A 165 -25.93 8.99 1.93
#